data_AF-A0A1I4GYY0-F1
#
_entry.id   AF-A0A1I4GYY0-F1
#
_cell.length_a   1.000
_cell.length_b   1.000
_cell.length_c   1.000
_cell.angle_alpha   90.00
_cell.angle_beta   90.00
_cell.angle_gamma   90.00
#
_symmetry.space_group_name_H-M   'P 1'
#
loop_
_entity.id
_entity.type
_entity.pdbx_description
1 polymer ?
#
loop_
_entity_poly.entity_id
_entity_poly.type
_entity_poly.pdbx_seq_one_letter_code
_entity_poly.pdbx_strand_id
1 'polypeptide(L)' 'MLRLSLILHLFIGSTLAGVAVIVALVSGFDTMRGILIAAVMGYLVGYPVSAYVAKELYSRGS' A
#
# COMPACT_ATOMS: atom_id res chain seq x y z
N MET A 1 -1.85 19.41 -7.61
CA MET A 1 -2.64 18.17 -7.70
C MET A 1 -1.78 16.90 -7.70
N LEU A 2 -0.65 16.85 -8.44
CA LEU A 2 0.31 15.74 -8.36
C LEU A 2 0.98 15.59 -6.98
N ARG A 3 1.33 16.69 -6.32
CA ARG A 3 2.00 16.69 -5.00
C ARG A 3 1.20 15.98 -3.90
N LEU A 4 -0.10 16.23 -3.80
CA LEU A 4 -0.96 15.60 -2.78
C LEU A 4 -1.17 14.11 -3.06
N SER A 5 -1.37 13.75 -4.33
CA SER A 5 -1.52 12.35 -4.76
C SER A 5 -0.25 11.53 -4.51
N LEU A 6 0.94 12.14 -4.66
CA LEU A 6 2.24 11.48 -4.46
C LEU A 6 2.53 11.23 -2.97
N ILE A 7 2.17 12.19 -2.11
CA ILE A 7 2.25 12.03 -0.64
C ILE A 7 1.29 10.93 -0.19
N LEU A 8 0.05 10.96 -0.70
CA LEU A 8 -0.97 9.96 -0.34
C LEU A 8 -0.57 8.56 -0.81
N HIS A 9 0.04 8.44 -1.99
CA HIS A 9 0.56 7.17 -2.49
C HIS A 9 1.72 6.63 -1.66
N LEU A 10 2.65 7.49 -1.24
CA LEU A 10 3.77 7.11 -0.36
C LEU A 10 3.27 6.61 0.99
N PHE A 11 2.30 7.31 1.60
CA PHE A 11 1.72 6.91 2.89
C PHE A 11 0.89 5.64 2.80
N ILE A 12 -0.04 5.55 1.84
CA ILE A 12 -0.89 4.37 1.64
C ILE A 12 -0.03 3.17 1.26
N GLY A 13 0.90 3.33 0.31
CA GLY A 13 1.78 2.25 -0.15
C GLY A 13 2.67 1.71 0.97
N SER A 14 3.29 2.58 1.76
CA SER A 14 4.10 2.17 2.92
C SER A 14 3.27 1.45 3.99
N THR A 15 2.05 1.96 4.27
CA THR A 15 1.15 1.35 5.26
C THR A 15 0.67 -0.03 4.80
N LEU A 16 0.27 -0.17 3.54
CA LEU A 16 -0.23 -1.44 2.98
C LEU A 16 0.88 -2.49 2.86
N ALA A 17 2.11 -2.07 2.54
CA ALA A 17 3.28 -2.93 2.61
C ALA A 17 3.53 -3.42 4.05
N GLY A 18 3.43 -2.53 5.05
CA GLY A 18 3.54 -2.90 6.47
C GLY A 18 2.47 -3.90 6.90
N VAL A 19 1.20 -3.68 6.51
CA VAL A 19 0.10 -4.62 6.79
C VAL A 19 0.37 -6.00 6.17
N ALA A 20 0.86 -6.06 4.93
CA ALA A 20 1.17 -7.32 4.28
C ALA A 20 2.32 -8.08 4.98
N VAL A 21 3.33 -7.35 5.47
CA VAL A 21 4.40 -7.94 6.30
C VAL A 21 3.83 -8.49 7.60
N ILE A 22 2.93 -7.77 8.28
CA ILE A 22 2.26 -8.26 9.50
C ILE A 22 1.47 -9.54 9.20
N VAL A 23 0.68 -9.57 8.11
CA VAL A 23 -0.08 -10.75 7.70
C VAL A 23 0.84 -11.95 7.43
N ALA A 24 1.98 -11.73 6.77
CA ALA A 24 2.96 -12.80 6.52
C ALA A 24 3.53 -13.37 7.81
N LEU A 25 3.94 -12.51 8.74
CA LEU A 25 4.48 -12.93 10.04
C LEU A 25 3.44 -13.66 10.89
N VAL A 26 2.19 -13.17 10.93
CA VAL A 26 1.08 -13.83 11.65
C VAL A 26 0.72 -15.18 11.03
N SER A 27 0.91 -15.33 9.72
CA SER A 27 0.68 -16.59 9.01
C SER A 27 1.83 -17.60 9.16
N GLY A 28 2.89 -17.26 9.91
CA GLY A 28 4.07 -18.13 10.11
C GLY A 28 5.09 -18.08 8.97
N PHE A 29 5.09 -17.02 8.15
CA PHE A 29 6.15 -16.78 7.16
C PHE A 29 7.24 -15.87 7.76
N ASP A 30 8.19 -16.49 8.44
CA ASP A 30 9.34 -15.84 9.09
C ASP A 30 10.62 -15.84 8.22
N THR A 31 10.57 -16.46 7.03
CA THR A 31 11.71 -16.44 6.10
C THR A 31 11.87 -15.10 5.39
N MET A 32 13.11 -14.65 5.22
CA MET A 32 13.43 -13.37 4.55
C MET A 32 12.78 -13.24 3.15
N ARG A 33 12.74 -14.34 2.39
CA ARG A 33 12.08 -14.38 1.08
C ARG A 33 10.57 -14.20 1.19
N GLY A 34 9.91 -14.84 2.16
CA GLY A 34 8.46 -14.72 2.38
C GLY A 34 8.06 -13.30 2.74
N ILE A 35 8.81 -12.67 3.64
CA ILE A 35 8.58 -11.27 4.07
C ILE A 35 8.76 -10.31 2.89
N LEU A 36 9.81 -10.48 2.08
CA LEU A 36 10.05 -9.65 0.90
C LEU A 36 8.92 -9.77 -0.14
N ILE A 37 8.47 -10.99 -0.43
CA ILE A 37 7.37 -11.22 -1.38
C ILE A 37 6.08 -10.59 -0.83
N ALA A 38 5.79 -10.75 0.46
CA ALA A 38 4.62 -10.14 1.08
C ALA A 38 4.66 -8.61 1.05
N ALA A 39 5.83 -8.01 1.34
CA ALA A 39 6.01 -6.56 1.26
C ALA A 39 5.80 -6.03 -0.16
N VAL A 40 6.37 -6.70 -1.17
CA VAL A 40 6.20 -6.32 -2.59
C VAL A 40 4.76 -6.50 -3.04
N MET A 41 4.10 -7.58 -2.64
CA MET A 41 2.68 -7.81 -2.93
C MET A 41 1.79 -6.75 -2.27
N GLY A 42 2.05 -6.41 -1.00
CA GLY A 42 1.34 -5.34 -0.29
C GLY A 42 1.53 -3.98 -0.94
N TYR A 43 2.74 -3.68 -1.41
CA TYR A 43 3.04 -2.45 -2.15
C TYR A 43 2.35 -2.41 -3.52
N LEU A 44 2.34 -3.54 -4.26
CA LEU A 44 1.64 -3.67 -5.54
C LEU A 44 0.13 -3.47 -5.38
N VAL A 45 -0.46 -4.00 -4.31
CA VAL A 45 -1.88 -3.76 -3.96
C VAL A 45 -2.12 -2.32 -3.47
N GLY A 46 -1.11 -1.69 -2.87
CA GLY A 46 -1.12 -0.27 -2.54
C GLY A 46 -1.33 0.64 -3.75
N TYR A 47 -0.87 0.24 -4.94
CA TYR A 47 -0.99 1.01 -6.17
C TYR A 47 -2.45 1.24 -6.62
N PRO A 48 -3.29 0.20 -6.83
CA PRO A 48 -4.70 0.39 -7.16
C PRO A 48 -5.46 1.07 -6.03
N VAL A 49 -5.20 0.72 -4.77
CA VAL A 49 -5.89 1.33 -3.60
C VAL A 49 -5.64 2.84 -3.58
N SER A 50 -4.41 3.29 -3.80
CA SER A 50 -4.08 4.71 -3.89
C SER A 50 -4.80 5.40 -5.06
N ALA A 51 -4.94 4.74 -6.22
CA ALA A 51 -5.66 5.29 -7.37
C ALA A 51 -7.16 5.45 -7.10
N TYR A 52 -7.80 4.50 -6.40
CA TYR A 52 -9.20 4.60 -6.00
C TYR A 52 -9.42 5.73 -4.99
N VAL A 53 -8.58 5.82 -3.96
CA VAL A 53 -8.70 6.88 -2.94
C VAL A 53 -8.45 8.26 -3.57
N ALA A 54 -7.46 8.38 -4.47
CA ALA A 54 -7.21 9.63 -5.19
C ALA A 54 -8.42 10.05 -6.06
N LYS A 55 -9.09 9.10 -6.73
CA LYS A 55 -10.31 9.35 -7.51
C LYS A 55 -11.45 9.90 -6.65
N GLU A 56 -11.69 9.29 -5.49
CA GLU A 56 -12.76 9.69 -4.57
C GLU A 56 -12.49 11.08 -3.97
N LEU A 57 -11.24 11.35 -3.59
CA LEU A 57 -10.85 12.66 -3.05
C LEU A 57 -11.01 13.78 -4.08
N TYR A 58 -10.74 13.48 -5.35
CA TYR A 58 -10.90 14.43 -6.45
C TYR A 58 -12.38 14.67 -6.78
N SER A 59 -13.22 13.63 -6.74
CA SER A 59 -14.65 13.72 -6.99
C SER A 59 -15.42 14.51 -5.92
N ARG A 60 -14.95 14.51 -4.67
CA ARG A 60 -15.55 15.29 -3.58
C ARG A 60 -15.04 16.74 -3.51
N GLY A 61 -13.98 17.06 -4.25
CA GLY A 61 -13.35 18.37 -4.27
C GLY A 61 -13.86 19.33 -5.35
N SER A 62 -14.86 18.93 -6.14
CA SER A 62 -15.56 19.75 -7.16
C SER A 62 -17.01 19.98 -6.77
#